data_AF-A0A7W0N768-F1
#
_entry.id   AF-A0A7W0N768-F1
#
_cell.length_a   1.000
_cell.length_b   1.000
_cell.length_c   1.000
_cell.angle_alpha   90.00
_cell.angle_beta   90.00
_cell.angle_gamma   90.00
#
_symmetry.space_group_name_H-M   'P 1'
#
loop_
_entity.id
_entity.type
_entity.pdbx_description
1 polymer ?
#
loop_
_entity_poly.entity_id
_entity_poly.type
_entity_poly.pdbx_seq_one_letter_code
_entity_poly.pdbx_strand_id
1 'polypeptide(L)' 'MARSYVREARRKGLGRRRERIGRIVERLAVEHEDATIALRFRSPLELLVSVMLSAQTTDINVNRVTGPLFQK' A
#
# COMPACT_ATOMS: atom_id res chain seq x y z
N MET A 1 17.13 -11.70 13.61
CA MET A 1 15.69 -12.08 13.58
C MET A 1 14.87 -10.88 13.14
N ALA A 2 14.07 -11.00 12.08
CA ALA A 2 13.20 -9.91 11.63
C ALA A 2 12.17 -9.59 12.72
N ARG A 3 12.08 -8.32 13.14
CA ARG A 3 11.01 -7.87 14.03
C ARG A 3 9.68 -8.14 13.34
N SER A 4 8.87 -9.03 13.92
CA SER A 4 7.48 -9.16 13.52
C SER A 4 6.74 -7.92 14.01
N TYR A 5 6.64 -6.91 13.14
CA TYR A 5 5.90 -5.67 13.39
C TYR A 5 4.46 -5.94 13.84
N VAL A 6 3.85 -7.02 13.31
CA VAL A 6 2.51 -7.50 13.72
C VAL A 6 2.50 -7.96 15.18
N ARG A 7 3.48 -8.75 15.61
CA ARG A 7 3.58 -9.18 17.03
C ARG A 7 3.88 -8.00 17.95
N GLU A 8 4.73 -7.06 17.53
CA GLU A 8 5.06 -5.87 18.34
C GLU A 8 3.84 -4.94 18.51
N ALA A 9 3.06 -4.73 17.45
CA ALA A 9 1.82 -3.96 17.49
C ALA A 9 0.77 -4.60 18.41
N ARG A 10 0.65 -5.94 18.37
CA ARG A 10 -0.22 -6.69 19.29
C ARG A 10 0.24 -6.60 20.75
N ARG A 11 1.56 -6.70 20.99
CA ARG A 11 2.15 -6.64 22.34
C ARG A 11 1.96 -5.29 23.01
N LYS A 12 2.02 -4.19 22.25
CA LYS A 12 1.94 -2.83 22.80
C LYS A 12 0.55 -2.41 23.31
N GLY A 13 -0.50 -3.20 23.07
CA GLY A 13 -1.86 -2.92 23.56
C GLY A 13 -2.38 -1.58 23.07
N LEU A 14 -3.13 -1.56 21.96
CA LEU A 14 -3.54 -0.30 21.32
C LEU A 14 -4.56 0.51 22.15
N GLY A 15 -5.23 -0.06 23.16
CA GLY A 15 -6.11 0.66 24.10
C GLY A 15 -7.03 1.70 23.43
N ARG A 16 -7.13 2.91 24.01
CA ARG A 16 -7.87 4.06 23.44
C ARG A 16 -7.41 4.46 22.04
N ARG A 17 -6.15 4.17 21.65
CA ARG A 17 -5.63 4.45 20.30
C ARG A 17 -6.32 3.56 19.26
N ARG A 18 -6.77 2.35 19.64
CA ARG A 18 -7.52 1.46 18.74
C ARG A 18 -8.83 2.10 18.28
N GLU A 19 -9.60 2.63 19.22
CA GLU A 19 -10.87 3.31 18.94
C GLU A 19 -10.64 4.55 18.06
N ARG A 20 -9.63 5.36 18.39
CA ARG A 20 -9.27 6.54 17.59
C ARG A 20 -8.86 6.16 16.16
N ILE A 21 -8.02 5.12 15.99
CA ILE A 21 -7.59 4.64 14.67
C ILE A 21 -8.81 4.15 13.87
N GLY A 22 -9.71 3.38 14.50
CA GLY A 22 -10.93 2.90 13.85
C GLY A 22 -11.76 4.03 13.25
N ARG A 23 -12.06 5.05 14.05
CA ARG A 23 -12.82 6.24 13.58
C ARG A 23 -12.12 7.00 12.45
N ILE A 24 -10.78 7.03 12.43
CA ILE A 24 -10.03 7.67 11.34
C ILE A 24 -10.16 6.85 10.06
N VAL A 25 -9.98 5.53 10.16
CA VAL A 25 -10.11 4.63 9.00
C VAL A 25 -11.52 4.66 8.42
N GLU A 26 -12.56 4.66 9.26
CA GLU A 26 -13.95 4.77 8.82
C GLU A 26 -14.21 6.06 8.04
N ARG A 27 -13.72 7.20 8.53
CA ARG A 27 -13.85 8.49 7.83
C ARG A 27 -13.12 8.50 6.49
N LEU A 28 -11.91 7.94 6.45
CA LEU A 28 -11.13 7.85 5.21
C LEU A 28 -11.79 6.91 4.19
N ALA A 29 -12.43 5.83 4.64
CA ALA A 29 -13.14 4.90 3.76
C ALA A 29 -14.38 5.53 3.12
N VAL A 30 -15.07 6.43 3.85
CA VAL A 30 -16.21 7.19 3.30
C VAL A 30 -15.73 8.31 2.36
N GLU A 31 -14.69 9.05 2.74
CA GLU A 31 -14.15 10.17 1.94
C GLU A 31 -13.48 9.71 0.63
N HIS A 32 -12.87 8.52 0.64
CA HIS A 32 -12.13 7.96 -0.49
C HIS A 32 -12.70 6.59 -0.88
N GLU A 33 -13.99 6.53 -1.19
CA GLU A 33 -14.67 5.31 -1.63
C GLU A 33 -14.05 4.72 -2.93
N ASP A 34 -13.41 5.57 -3.74
CA ASP A 34 -12.74 5.24 -5.00
C ASP A 34 -11.27 4.84 -4.83
N ALA A 35 -10.75 4.78 -3.59
CA ALA A 35 -9.35 4.44 -3.33
C ALA A 35 -8.99 3.06 -3.89
N THR A 36 -8.06 3.04 -4.85
CA THR A 36 -7.55 1.84 -5.49
C THR A 36 -6.02 1.87 -5.60
N ILE A 37 -5.42 0.77 -6.04
CA ILE A 37 -3.98 0.71 -6.33
C ILE A 37 -3.68 1.65 -7.50
N ALA A 38 -2.81 2.64 -7.28
CA ALA A 38 -2.45 3.62 -8.32
C ALA A 38 -1.44 3.09 -9.37
N LEU A 39 -0.78 1.97 -9.09
CA LEU A 39 0.08 1.27 -10.05
C LEU A 39 -0.76 0.64 -11.17
N ARG A 40 -0.37 0.86 -12.42
CA ARG A 40 -0.99 0.27 -13.61
C ARG A 40 -0.34 -1.08 -13.91
N PHE A 41 -1.14 -2.13 -13.94
CA PHE A 41 -0.71 -3.51 -14.22
C PHE A 41 -1.86 -4.31 -14.82
N ARG A 42 -1.53 -5.40 -15.52
CA ARG A 42 -2.48 -6.34 -16.15
C ARG A 42 -2.37 -7.76 -15.59
N SER A 43 -1.36 -8.03 -14.77
CA SER A 43 -1.14 -9.35 -14.15
C SER A 43 -0.51 -9.22 -12.76
N PRO A 44 -0.62 -10.26 -11.90
CA PRO A 44 0.07 -10.28 -10.61
C PRO A 44 1.59 -10.14 -10.72
N LEU A 45 2.19 -10.63 -11.81
CA LEU A 45 3.63 -10.47 -12.06
C LEU A 45 4.00 -9.02 -12.35
N GLU A 46 3.22 -8.33 -13.20
CA GLU A 46 3.41 -6.89 -13.47
C GLU A 46 3.25 -6.06 -12.18
N LEU A 47 2.27 -6.39 -11.34
CA LEU A 47 2.09 -5.73 -10.05
C LEU A 47 3.29 -5.96 -9.11
N LEU A 48 3.76 -7.20 -9.00
CA LEU A 48 4.92 -7.54 -8.16
C LEU A 48 6.15 -6.72 -8.57
N VAL A 49 6.46 -6.68 -9.87
CA VAL A 49 7.59 -5.89 -10.38
C VAL A 49 7.37 -4.40 -10.14
N SER A 50 6.15 -3.89 -10.37
CA SER A 50 5.82 -2.48 -10.13
C SER A 50 5.99 -2.09 -8.65
N VAL A 51 5.62 -2.96 -7.72
CA VAL A 51 5.81 -2.77 -6.27
C VAL A 51 7.29 -2.80 -5.89
N MET A 52 8.09 -3.68 -6.50
CA MET A 52 9.54 -3.68 -6.27
C MET A 52 10.19 -2.37 -6.74
N LEU A 53 9.72 -1.83 -7.87
CA LEU A 53 10.21 -0.57 -8.43
C LEU A 53 9.68 0.67 -7.68
N SER A 54 8.57 0.57 -6.95
CA SER A 54 7.98 1.72 -6.23
C SER A 54 8.76 2.14 -4.99
N ALA A 55 9.75 1.35 -4.58
CA ALA A 55 10.63 1.69 -3.46
C ALA A 55 11.28 3.08 -3.65
N GLN A 56 11.01 3.99 -2.70
CA GLN A 56 11.58 5.34 -2.68
C GLN A 56 11.28 6.17 -3.94
N THR A 57 10.16 5.91 -4.61
CA THR A 57 9.70 6.68 -5.78
C THR A 57 8.17 6.84 -5.75
N THR A 58 7.61 7.51 -6.76
CA THR A 58 6.18 7.74 -6.89
C THR A 58 5.54 6.78 -7.88
N ASP A 59 4.27 6.42 -7.68
CA ASP A 59 3.53 5.57 -8.62
C ASP A 59 3.45 6.18 -10.04
N ILE A 60 3.49 7.52 -10.14
CA ILE A 60 3.60 8.24 -11.42
C ILE A 60 4.89 7.84 -12.16
N ASN A 61 6.03 7.86 -11.47
CA ASN A 61 7.31 7.47 -12.05
C ASN A 61 7.35 5.97 -12.37
N VAL A 62 6.78 5.13 -11.50
CA VAL A 62 6.68 3.69 -11.76
C VAL A 62 5.86 3.43 -13.01
N ASN A 63 4.66 4.00 -13.12
CA ASN A 63 3.79 3.85 -14.29
C ASN A 63 4.45 4.34 -15.59
N ARG A 64 5.27 5.40 -15.51
CA ARG A 64 6.04 5.90 -16.66
C ARG A 64 7.07 4.87 -17.14
N VAL A 65 7.76 4.18 -16.24
CA VAL A 65 8.80 3.21 -16.61
C VAL A 65 8.24 1.83 -16.92
N THR A 66 7.18 1.40 -16.24
CA THR A 66 6.58 0.08 -16.42
C THR A 66 5.78 -0.03 -17.71
N GLY A 67 5.19 1.08 -18.20
CA GLY A 67 4.47 1.15 -19.47
C GLY A 67 5.25 0.52 -20.64
N PRO A 68 6.42 1.06 -21.03
CA PRO A 68 7.26 0.46 -22.07
C PRO A 68 7.94 -0.84 -21.61
N LEU A 69 8.30 -0.99 -20.33
CA LEU A 69 8.94 -2.21 -19.81
C LEU A 69 8.07 -3.48 -20.00
N PHE A 70 6.75 -3.32 -19.95
CA PHE A 70 5.79 -4.41 -20.12
C PHE A 70 5.25 -4.53 -21.56
N GLN A 71 5.71 -3.67 -22.47
CA GLN A 71 5.51 -3.84 -23.90
C GLN A 71 6.62 -4.77 -24.41
N LYS A 72 6.25 -5.98 -24.79
CA LYS A 72 7.12 -6.85 -25.59
C LYS A 72 7.15 -6.35 -27.03
#